data_AF-A0A6H5KTQ5-F1
#
_entry.id   AF-A0A6H5KTQ5-F1
#
_cell.length_a   1.000
_cell.length_b   1.000
_cell.length_c   1.000
_cell.angle_alpha   90.00
_cell.angle_beta   90.00
_cell.angle_gamma   90.00
#
_symmetry.space_group_name_H-M   'P 1'
#
loop_
_entity.id
_entity.type
_entity.pdbx_description
1 polymer ?
#
loop_
_entity_poly.entity_id
_entity_poly.type
_entity_poly.pdbx_seq_one_letter_code
_entity_poly.pdbx_strand_id
1 'polypeptide(L)'
;MRLWKAVEELDLGGYGQGRSRSLRLPPSLKKLKVDMELSGPFPEWLWPASLQQLELVRFGRSIIGAAWPPALRQLSLGDRFNQPVAGVTWPASLQQLSFGYWFTKPIACEVWPASLQQLSPGRCFNQPIDDVVWPTTLLSLDSGFDFNQPIVSVVWPVSLQRFSFGHSYNQPIVDVVWPTSLLKMDLGLAFSQRIAGVTWPASLQQLKSGKRFNQHVAGTVWPASLRRLEFGELFNQPIADVCAWPLRLQHRQLGTGFDHPMSGVLWPASLVRVKRGNTVWNDKRRDSVLICMIPPPEQGARRRT
;
A
#
# COMPACT_ATOMS: atom_id res chain seq x y z
N MET A 1 13.52 32.07 31.39
CA MET A 1 13.81 31.82 29.96
C MET A 1 14.64 30.53 29.74
N ARG A 2 14.30 29.40 30.40
CA ARG A 2 15.09 28.14 30.38
C ARG A 2 14.32 26.88 29.91
N LEU A 3 13.01 26.97 29.66
CA LEU A 3 12.17 25.77 29.46
C LEU A 3 11.96 25.35 27.99
N TRP A 4 12.48 26.10 27.01
CA TRP A 4 12.13 25.92 25.59
C TRP A 4 13.28 25.39 24.71
N LYS A 5 14.45 25.04 25.28
CA LYS A 5 15.62 24.58 24.48
C LYS A 5 15.67 23.07 24.22
N ALA A 6 14.87 22.26 24.92
CA ALA A 6 14.94 20.80 24.87
C ALA A 6 13.66 20.13 24.32
N VAL A 7 12.70 20.93 23.84
CA VAL A 7 11.45 20.38 23.30
C VAL A 7 11.75 19.75 21.94
N GLU A 8 11.56 18.44 21.82
CA GLU A 8 11.77 17.70 20.57
C GLU A 8 10.46 17.43 19.81
N GLU A 9 9.33 17.44 20.51
CA GLU A 9 8.00 17.21 19.94
C GLU A 9 7.05 18.29 20.42
N LEU A 10 6.26 18.85 19.49
CA LEU A 10 5.31 19.90 19.79
C LEU A 10 4.03 19.68 18.98
N ASP A 11 2.90 19.61 19.67
CA ASP A 11 1.58 19.63 19.07
C ASP A 11 0.91 20.95 19.42
N LEU A 12 0.59 21.73 18.39
CA LEU A 12 -0.05 23.05 18.50
C LEU A 12 -1.56 22.99 18.17
N GLY A 13 -2.19 21.81 18.26
CA GLY A 13 -3.61 21.61 17.99
C GLY A 13 -4.55 22.56 18.72
N GLY A 14 -5.65 22.97 18.05
CA GLY A 14 -6.78 23.70 18.63
C GLY A 14 -6.54 25.14 19.14
N TYR A 15 -5.29 25.55 19.33
CA TYR A 15 -4.92 26.90 19.79
C TYR A 15 -4.54 27.79 18.61
N GLY A 16 -5.46 28.63 18.14
CA GLY A 16 -5.06 29.66 17.18
C GLY A 16 -6.15 30.40 16.40
N GLN A 17 -7.32 30.68 16.97
CA GLN A 17 -8.09 31.85 16.51
C GLN A 17 -7.36 33.13 16.94
N GLY A 18 -6.26 33.47 16.28
CA GLY A 18 -5.47 34.61 16.71
C GLY A 18 -4.18 34.79 15.96
N ARG A 19 -4.24 35.68 14.95
CA ARG A 19 -3.15 36.48 14.35
C ARG A 19 -1.75 35.87 14.39
N SER A 20 -1.26 35.54 13.18
CA SER A 20 0.15 35.43 12.82
C SER A 20 1.02 36.44 13.60
N ARG A 21 1.61 35.99 14.70
CA ARG A 21 2.78 36.59 15.32
C ARG A 21 3.84 35.52 15.27
N SER A 22 5.00 35.89 14.74
CA SER A 22 6.19 35.05 14.58
C SER A 22 6.41 34.10 15.77
N LEU A 23 5.89 32.88 15.65
CA LEU A 23 6.10 31.84 16.65
C LEU A 23 7.54 31.35 16.48
N ARG A 24 8.39 31.60 17.48
CA ARG A 24 9.74 31.04 17.48
C ARG A 24 9.67 29.60 17.99
N LEU A 25 9.84 28.66 17.07
CA LEU A 25 9.92 27.24 17.39
C LEU A 25 11.25 26.91 18.09
N PRO A 26 11.27 25.96 19.04
CA PRO A 26 12.49 25.45 19.65
C PRO A 26 13.50 24.97 18.60
N PRO A 27 14.79 25.33 18.70
CA PRO A 27 15.81 24.88 17.75
C PRO A 27 16.11 23.37 17.82
N SER A 28 15.66 22.69 18.88
CA SER A 28 15.79 21.23 19.08
C SER A 28 14.61 20.43 18.50
N LEU A 29 13.59 21.10 17.96
CA LEU A 29 12.33 20.48 17.59
C LEU A 29 12.53 19.51 16.42
N LYS A 30 12.11 18.26 16.60
CA LYS A 30 12.19 17.18 15.59
C LYS A 30 10.83 16.84 15.00
N LYS A 31 9.74 16.96 15.77
CA LYS A 31 8.37 16.72 15.32
C LYS A 31 7.48 17.89 15.64
N LEU A 32 6.68 18.28 14.66
CA LEU A 32 5.73 19.37 14.81
C LEU A 32 4.41 18.99 14.17
N LYS A 33 3.35 19.02 14.98
CA LYS A 33 1.97 18.96 14.51
C LYS A 33 1.35 20.34 14.68
N VAL A 34 0.83 20.91 13.61
CA VAL A 34 0.15 22.21 13.66
C VAL A 34 -1.20 22.14 13.01
N ASP A 35 -2.16 22.71 13.72
CA ASP A 35 -3.48 22.95 13.19
C ASP A 35 -3.54 24.32 12.50
N MET A 36 -3.67 24.31 11.19
CA MET A 36 -3.58 25.49 10.33
C MET A 36 -4.98 25.92 9.87
N GLU A 37 -5.75 26.58 10.73
CA GLU A 37 -7.05 27.20 10.36
C GLU A 37 -6.91 28.62 9.79
N LEU A 38 -5.69 29.18 9.77
CA LEU A 38 -5.46 30.56 9.37
C LEU A 38 -5.95 30.81 7.93
N SER A 39 -6.47 32.01 7.65
CA SER A 39 -6.60 32.62 6.31
C SER A 39 -5.32 33.44 5.97
N GLY A 40 -4.81 33.41 4.73
CA GLY A 40 -3.56 34.10 4.31
C GLY A 40 -2.53 33.25 3.52
N PRO A 41 -1.34 33.79 3.20
CA PRO A 41 -0.25 33.08 2.50
C PRO A 41 0.45 32.04 3.41
N PHE A 42 1.01 30.96 2.85
CA PHE A 42 1.79 29.97 3.62
C PHE A 42 2.78 30.70 4.52
N PRO A 43 2.83 30.40 5.83
CA PRO A 43 3.61 31.22 6.72
C PRO A 43 5.09 31.19 6.33
N GLU A 44 5.74 32.35 6.29
CA GLU A 44 7.21 32.44 6.23
C GLU A 44 7.79 32.03 7.59
N TRP A 45 7.62 30.76 7.97
CA TRP A 45 8.18 30.24 9.19
C TRP A 45 9.65 29.93 9.00
N LEU A 46 10.47 30.44 9.93
CA LEU A 46 11.83 29.97 10.14
C LEU A 46 11.76 28.61 10.84
N TRP A 47 11.67 27.55 10.04
CA TRP A 47 11.65 26.19 10.55
C TRP A 47 12.96 25.86 11.28
N PRO A 48 12.91 25.16 12.43
CA PRO A 48 14.10 24.59 13.06
C PRO A 48 14.81 23.66 12.08
N ALA A 49 16.13 23.82 11.91
CA ALA A 49 16.92 22.95 11.04
C ALA A 49 16.88 21.47 11.46
N SER A 50 16.53 21.19 12.71
CA SER A 50 16.34 19.84 13.27
C SER A 50 15.00 19.20 12.93
N LEU A 51 14.05 19.92 12.33
CA LEU A 51 12.68 19.43 12.14
C LEU A 51 12.65 18.33 11.08
N GLN A 52 12.21 17.14 11.49
CA GLN A 52 12.20 15.92 10.67
C GLN A 52 10.79 15.45 10.31
N GLN A 53 9.78 15.80 11.13
CA GLN A 53 8.39 15.41 10.89
C GLN A 53 7.48 16.63 11.02
N LEU A 54 6.64 16.85 10.01
CA LEU A 54 5.68 17.94 9.97
C LEU A 54 4.30 17.39 9.59
N GLU A 55 3.35 17.55 10.51
CA GLU A 55 1.94 17.26 10.28
C GLU A 55 1.15 18.57 10.28
N LEU A 56 0.54 18.90 9.15
CA LEU A 56 -0.37 20.03 9.03
C LEU A 56 -1.79 19.45 9.07
N VAL A 57 -2.68 19.80 10.00
CA VAL A 57 -3.97 19.07 10.16
C VAL A 57 -5.10 19.64 9.28
N ARG A 58 -5.50 20.89 9.48
CA ARG A 58 -6.57 21.55 8.68
C ARG A 58 -6.02 22.42 7.55
N PHE A 59 -4.83 22.09 7.05
CA PHE A 59 -4.14 22.86 6.02
C PHE A 59 -4.77 22.67 4.64
N GLY A 60 -5.12 23.76 3.96
CA GLY A 60 -5.80 23.72 2.66
C GLY A 60 -5.19 24.64 1.58
N ARG A 61 -3.97 25.15 1.81
CA ARG A 61 -3.37 26.21 1.00
C ARG A 61 -2.35 25.66 0.00
N SER A 62 -2.01 26.48 -0.99
CA SER A 62 -0.96 26.14 -1.95
C SER A 62 0.39 26.02 -1.23
N ILE A 63 1.21 25.08 -1.72
CA ILE A 63 2.57 24.82 -1.25
C ILE A 63 3.62 25.16 -2.31
N ILE A 64 3.19 25.79 -3.42
CA ILE A 64 4.11 26.32 -4.43
C ILE A 64 4.96 27.42 -3.77
N GLY A 65 6.28 27.32 -3.91
CA GLY A 65 7.22 28.24 -3.26
C GLY A 65 7.36 28.06 -1.75
N ALA A 66 6.80 27.00 -1.16
CA ALA A 66 6.97 26.73 0.26
C ALA A 66 8.44 26.45 0.60
N ALA A 67 8.98 27.20 1.57
CA ALA A 67 10.30 26.95 2.13
C ALA A 67 10.18 25.83 3.18
N TRP A 68 10.52 24.61 2.80
CA TRP A 68 10.47 23.45 3.71
C TRP A 68 11.69 23.38 4.64
N PRO A 69 11.56 22.75 5.83
CA PRO A 69 12.71 22.45 6.67
C PRO A 69 13.71 21.54 5.94
N PRO A 70 15.02 21.83 5.98
CA PRO A 70 16.02 21.10 5.19
C PRO A 70 16.18 19.63 5.61
N ALA A 71 15.89 19.30 6.87
CA ALA A 71 15.97 17.94 7.40
C ALA A 71 14.62 17.19 7.39
N LEU A 72 13.59 17.73 6.73
CA LEU A 72 12.24 17.16 6.75
C LEU A 72 12.20 15.80 6.05
N ARG A 73 11.91 14.75 6.82
CA ARG A 73 11.80 13.37 6.33
C ARG A 73 10.36 12.91 6.15
N GLN A 74 9.42 13.47 6.93
CA GLN A 74 8.01 13.07 6.88
C GLN A 74 7.12 14.30 6.81
N LEU A 75 6.22 14.33 5.84
CA LEU A 75 5.27 15.42 5.63
C LEU A 75 3.86 14.85 5.46
N SER A 76 2.93 15.35 6.29
CA SER A 76 1.50 15.12 6.12
C SER A 76 0.80 16.46 5.81
N LEU A 77 0.27 16.56 4.59
CA LEU A 77 -0.50 17.70 4.10
C LEU A 77 -1.96 17.45 4.45
N GLY A 78 -2.43 18.10 5.50
CA GLY A 78 -3.70 17.81 6.19
C GLY A 78 -4.97 17.65 5.38
N ASP A 79 -6.03 17.33 6.10
CA ASP A 79 -7.27 16.85 5.50
C ASP A 79 -7.87 17.79 4.47
N ARG A 80 -7.72 19.12 4.66
CA ARG A 80 -8.25 20.15 3.76
C ARG A 80 -7.38 20.42 2.53
N PHE A 81 -6.22 19.78 2.39
CA PHE A 81 -5.29 20.03 1.29
C PHE A 81 -5.84 19.44 0.00
N ASN A 82 -6.22 20.32 -0.93
CA ASN A 82 -6.73 19.93 -2.25
C ASN A 82 -6.22 20.89 -3.33
N GLN A 83 -4.97 21.34 -3.20
CA GLN A 83 -4.32 22.23 -4.15
C GLN A 83 -3.47 21.44 -5.15
N PRO A 84 -3.26 21.94 -6.37
CA PRO A 84 -2.35 21.32 -7.33
C PRO A 84 -0.94 21.22 -6.75
N VAL A 85 -0.24 20.14 -7.10
CA VAL A 85 1.15 19.90 -6.69
C VAL A 85 2.16 20.19 -7.80
N ALA A 86 1.69 20.56 -8.99
CA ALA A 86 2.54 20.88 -10.14
C ALA A 86 3.48 22.03 -9.83
N GLY A 87 4.78 21.77 -10.02
CA GLY A 87 5.84 22.75 -9.78
C GLY A 87 6.20 22.93 -8.29
N VAL A 88 5.74 22.05 -7.40
CA VAL A 88 6.16 22.07 -6.00
C VAL A 88 7.61 21.62 -5.89
N THR A 89 8.41 22.42 -5.19
CA THR A 89 9.77 22.04 -4.80
C THR A 89 9.71 21.29 -3.48
N TRP A 90 9.81 19.97 -3.52
CA TRP A 90 9.84 19.12 -2.33
C TRP A 90 11.21 19.18 -1.62
N PRO A 91 11.26 18.98 -0.29
CA PRO A 91 12.54 18.92 0.41
C PRO A 91 13.33 17.67 -0.04
N ALA A 92 14.61 17.84 -0.34
CA ALA A 92 15.47 16.78 -0.88
C ALA A 92 15.69 15.60 0.09
N SER A 93 15.36 15.76 1.37
CA SER A 93 15.45 14.73 2.41
C SER A 93 14.12 14.02 2.70
N LEU A 94 13.03 14.37 1.98
CA LEU A 94 11.70 13.82 2.20
C LEU A 94 11.63 12.34 1.86
N GLN A 95 11.25 11.52 2.84
CA GLN A 95 11.15 10.07 2.71
C GLN A 95 9.71 9.58 2.70
N GLN A 96 8.80 10.30 3.37
CA GLN A 96 7.39 9.92 3.47
C GLN A 96 6.51 11.14 3.22
N LEU A 97 5.56 11.00 2.30
CA LEU A 97 4.58 12.02 1.96
C LEU A 97 3.18 11.42 2.05
N SER A 98 2.32 12.07 2.82
CA SER A 98 0.89 11.82 2.82
C SER A 98 0.14 13.08 2.45
N PHE A 99 -0.76 12.95 1.49
CA PHE A 99 -1.83 13.91 1.29
C PHE A 99 -3.01 13.57 2.20
N GLY A 100 -3.82 14.58 2.48
CA GLY A 100 -4.94 14.48 3.40
C GLY A 100 -6.19 13.89 2.77
N TYR A 101 -7.26 13.87 3.57
CA TYR A 101 -8.56 13.33 3.19
C TYR A 101 -9.08 13.85 1.84
N TRP A 102 -9.13 15.16 1.63
CA TRP A 102 -9.86 15.80 0.51
C TRP A 102 -9.02 15.99 -0.76
N PHE A 103 -7.81 15.43 -0.85
CA PHE A 103 -6.98 15.60 -2.03
C PHE A 103 -7.56 14.86 -3.24
N THR A 104 -7.80 15.58 -4.34
CA THR A 104 -8.44 15.07 -5.57
C THR A 104 -7.67 15.47 -6.83
N LYS A 105 -6.54 16.17 -6.68
CA LYS A 105 -5.78 16.75 -7.79
C LYS A 105 -4.87 15.71 -8.44
N PRO A 106 -4.57 15.86 -9.74
CA PRO A 106 -3.62 14.97 -10.41
C PRO A 106 -2.22 15.12 -9.82
N ILE A 107 -1.44 14.05 -9.93
CA ILE A 107 -0.05 13.96 -9.49
C ILE A 107 0.91 13.58 -10.63
N ALA A 108 0.41 13.61 -11.87
CA ALA A 108 1.21 13.40 -13.08
C ALA A 108 2.16 14.58 -13.29
N CYS A 109 3.28 14.34 -13.98
CA CYS A 109 4.29 15.35 -14.31
C CYS A 109 4.99 16.00 -13.10
N GLU A 110 4.95 15.37 -11.92
CA GLU A 110 5.67 15.84 -10.75
C GLU A 110 7.11 15.35 -10.69
N VAL A 111 8.01 16.21 -10.23
CA VAL A 111 9.36 15.82 -9.83
C VAL A 111 9.34 15.47 -8.34
N TRP A 112 9.12 14.19 -8.05
CA TRP A 112 9.21 13.69 -6.67
C TRP A 112 10.64 13.81 -6.13
N PRO A 113 10.81 14.01 -4.80
CA PRO A 113 12.14 14.04 -4.22
C PRO A 113 12.80 12.67 -4.36
N ALA A 114 14.08 12.64 -4.74
CA ALA A 114 14.82 11.41 -5.00
C ALA A 114 14.96 10.49 -3.78
N SER A 115 14.70 11.01 -2.57
CA SER A 115 14.68 10.25 -1.32
C SER A 115 13.31 9.65 -0.95
N LEU A 116 12.26 9.88 -1.74
CA LEU A 116 10.90 9.48 -1.38
C LEU A 116 10.74 7.96 -1.39
N GLN A 117 10.42 7.39 -0.24
CA GLN A 117 10.26 5.95 -0.05
C GLN A 117 8.80 5.55 0.12
N GLN A 118 7.93 6.45 0.57
CA GLN A 118 6.52 6.16 0.84
C GLN A 118 5.63 7.31 0.38
N LEU A 119 4.57 6.96 -0.34
CA LEU A 119 3.55 7.92 -0.79
C LEU A 119 2.14 7.42 -0.48
N SER A 120 1.31 8.33 0.04
CA SER A 120 -0.14 8.17 0.20
C SER A 120 -0.85 9.38 -0.46
N PRO A 121 -1.49 9.20 -1.64
CA PRO A 121 -2.18 10.25 -2.41
C PRO A 121 -3.40 10.88 -1.73
N GLY A 122 -3.85 10.38 -0.58
CA GLY A 122 -5.01 10.90 0.14
C GLY A 122 -6.28 10.08 -0.12
N ARG A 123 -7.33 10.37 0.67
CA ARG A 123 -8.53 9.50 0.71
C ARG A 123 -9.36 9.62 -0.57
N CYS A 124 -9.65 10.84 -1.00
CA CYS A 124 -10.50 11.14 -2.15
C CYS A 124 -9.75 11.14 -3.51
N PHE A 125 -8.48 10.74 -3.53
CA PHE A 125 -7.70 10.69 -4.76
C PHE A 125 -8.25 9.61 -5.70
N ASN A 126 -8.61 10.01 -6.92
CA ASN A 126 -9.13 9.12 -7.96
C ASN A 126 -8.72 9.62 -9.37
N GLN A 127 -7.50 10.14 -9.50
CA GLN A 127 -6.94 10.57 -10.78
C GLN A 127 -6.11 9.45 -11.41
N PRO A 128 -5.99 9.40 -12.75
CA PRO A 128 -5.09 8.46 -13.42
C PRO A 128 -3.64 8.59 -12.93
N ILE A 129 -2.91 7.48 -12.96
CA ILE A 129 -1.51 7.39 -12.51
C ILE A 129 -0.57 6.76 -13.55
N ASP A 130 -1.04 6.63 -14.79
CA ASP A 130 -0.29 6.11 -15.94
C ASP A 130 0.85 7.03 -16.39
N ASP A 131 0.64 8.35 -16.31
CA ASP A 131 1.66 9.36 -16.66
C ASP A 131 2.54 9.80 -15.46
N VAL A 132 2.53 9.05 -14.36
CA VAL A 132 3.32 9.40 -13.18
C VAL A 132 4.72 8.82 -13.29
N VAL A 133 5.73 9.71 -13.27
CA VAL A 133 7.14 9.30 -13.17
C VAL A 133 7.49 9.08 -11.70
N TRP A 134 7.39 7.84 -11.24
CA TRP A 134 7.70 7.50 -9.85
C TRP A 134 9.20 7.57 -9.53
N PRO A 135 9.58 7.99 -8.30
CA PRO A 135 10.99 7.98 -7.90
C PRO A 135 11.49 6.54 -7.76
N THR A 136 12.73 6.29 -8.19
CA THR A 136 13.36 4.95 -8.16
C THR A 136 13.66 4.43 -6.75
N THR A 137 13.36 5.22 -5.72
CA THR A 137 13.50 4.88 -4.30
C THR A 137 12.17 4.56 -3.64
N LEU A 138 11.03 4.65 -4.35
CA LEU A 138 9.71 4.39 -3.78
C LEU A 138 9.58 2.91 -3.40
N LEU A 139 9.40 2.63 -2.12
CA LEU A 139 9.28 1.28 -1.56
C LEU A 139 7.84 0.90 -1.26
N SER A 140 6.99 1.88 -0.96
CA SER A 140 5.59 1.67 -0.57
C SER A 140 4.68 2.71 -1.20
N LEU A 141 3.56 2.26 -1.77
CA LEU A 141 2.54 3.12 -2.35
C LEU A 141 1.15 2.61 -1.95
N ASP A 142 0.31 3.53 -1.48
CA ASP A 142 -1.14 3.32 -1.35
C ASP A 142 -1.83 4.06 -2.50
N SER A 143 -2.89 3.49 -3.09
CA SER A 143 -3.60 4.14 -4.20
C SER A 143 -4.50 5.29 -3.75
N GLY A 144 -4.85 5.38 -2.47
CA GLY A 144 -5.96 6.19 -1.97
C GLY A 144 -7.25 5.39 -1.88
N PHE A 145 -8.14 5.80 -0.96
CA PHE A 145 -9.35 5.06 -0.60
C PHE A 145 -10.39 5.01 -1.73
N ASP A 146 -10.58 6.13 -2.44
CA ASP A 146 -11.57 6.27 -3.52
C ASP A 146 -11.02 5.92 -4.91
N PHE A 147 -9.73 5.59 -5.01
CA PHE A 147 -9.07 5.30 -6.28
C PHE A 147 -9.69 4.09 -6.97
N ASN A 148 -10.13 4.28 -8.22
CA ASN A 148 -10.74 3.25 -9.06
C ASN A 148 -10.44 3.48 -10.56
N GLN A 149 -9.26 4.03 -10.87
CA GLN A 149 -8.79 4.22 -12.25
C GLN A 149 -8.08 2.96 -12.77
N PRO A 150 -8.11 2.69 -14.09
CA PRO A 150 -7.36 1.59 -14.68
C PRO A 150 -5.85 1.77 -14.48
N ILE A 151 -5.13 0.66 -14.32
CA ILE A 151 -3.67 0.68 -14.07
C ILE A 151 -2.87 -0.15 -15.08
N VAL A 152 -3.48 -0.52 -16.21
CA VAL A 152 -2.83 -1.35 -17.24
C VAL A 152 -1.59 -0.68 -17.83
N SER A 153 -1.62 0.64 -17.99
CA SER A 153 -0.53 1.43 -18.59
C SER A 153 0.47 1.98 -17.57
N VAL A 154 0.34 1.64 -16.28
CA VAL A 154 1.17 2.22 -15.22
C VAL A 154 2.58 1.63 -15.27
N VAL A 155 3.58 2.50 -15.37
CA VAL A 155 4.99 2.14 -15.24
C VAL A 155 5.38 2.22 -13.78
N TRP A 156 5.44 1.09 -13.09
CA TRP A 156 5.78 1.05 -11.66
C TRP A 156 7.28 1.26 -11.39
N PRO A 157 7.66 1.85 -10.24
CA PRO A 157 9.07 2.00 -9.90
C PRO A 157 9.70 0.65 -9.57
N VAL A 158 10.93 0.44 -10.05
CA VAL A 158 11.69 -0.82 -9.90
C VAL A 158 12.00 -1.21 -8.46
N SER A 159 11.83 -0.29 -7.51
CA SER A 159 12.06 -0.49 -6.08
C SER A 159 10.79 -0.83 -5.30
N LEU A 160 9.60 -0.81 -5.92
CA LEU A 160 8.34 -0.93 -5.20
C LEU A 160 8.20 -2.30 -4.55
N GLN A 161 8.10 -2.35 -3.22
CA GLN A 161 8.00 -3.58 -2.45
C GLN A 161 6.61 -3.82 -1.90
N ARG A 162 5.85 -2.76 -1.64
CA ARG A 162 4.50 -2.83 -1.07
C ARG A 162 3.55 -1.96 -1.87
N PHE A 163 2.45 -2.55 -2.29
CA PHE A 163 1.37 -1.84 -2.96
C PHE A 163 0.03 -2.20 -2.34
N SER A 164 -0.79 -1.18 -2.11
CA SER A 164 -2.09 -1.29 -1.47
C SER A 164 -3.12 -0.54 -2.30
N PHE A 165 -4.15 -1.25 -2.75
CA PHE A 165 -5.35 -0.60 -3.22
C PHE A 165 -6.26 -0.23 -2.05
N GLY A 166 -6.91 0.92 -2.19
CA GLY A 166 -7.88 1.41 -1.21
C GLY A 166 -9.22 0.69 -1.24
N HIS A 167 -10.26 1.36 -0.73
CA HIS A 167 -11.57 0.76 -0.59
C HIS A 167 -12.27 0.51 -1.92
N SER A 168 -12.20 1.47 -2.84
CA SER A 168 -13.10 1.55 -3.99
C SER A 168 -12.57 0.87 -5.24
N TYR A 169 -11.31 0.46 -5.27
CA TYR A 169 -10.69 -0.13 -6.46
C TYR A 169 -11.37 -1.45 -6.86
N ASN A 170 -11.85 -1.52 -8.09
CA ASN A 170 -12.49 -2.70 -8.67
C ASN A 170 -12.28 -2.78 -10.18
N GLN A 171 -11.13 -2.31 -10.68
CA GLN A 171 -10.76 -2.44 -12.10
C GLN A 171 -10.02 -3.77 -12.36
N PRO A 172 -10.11 -4.34 -13.59
CA PRO A 172 -9.38 -5.55 -13.96
C PRO A 172 -7.86 -5.40 -13.80
N ILE A 173 -7.18 -6.50 -13.47
CA ILE A 173 -5.72 -6.52 -13.27
C ILE A 173 -4.99 -7.59 -14.11
N VAL A 174 -5.67 -8.19 -15.10
CA VAL A 174 -5.14 -9.29 -15.90
C VAL A 174 -3.91 -8.87 -16.71
N ASP A 175 -3.98 -7.71 -17.36
CA ASP A 175 -2.94 -7.21 -18.26
C ASP A 175 -1.93 -6.25 -17.58
N VAL A 176 -1.97 -6.17 -16.24
CA VAL A 176 -1.08 -5.27 -15.50
C VAL A 176 0.32 -5.85 -15.42
N VAL A 177 1.31 -5.05 -15.82
CA VAL A 177 2.73 -5.38 -15.67
C VAL A 177 3.22 -4.92 -14.29
N TRP A 178 3.27 -5.83 -13.32
CA TRP A 178 3.74 -5.54 -11.97
C TRP A 178 5.27 -5.45 -11.87
N PRO A 179 5.83 -4.62 -10.97
CA PRO A 179 7.28 -4.53 -10.80
C PRO A 179 7.83 -5.82 -10.16
N THR A 180 8.99 -6.26 -10.62
CA THR A 180 9.63 -7.51 -10.17
C THR A 180 10.08 -7.48 -8.71
N SER A 181 10.11 -6.30 -8.08
CA SER A 181 10.45 -6.10 -6.66
C SER A 181 9.27 -6.28 -5.70
N LEU A 182 8.04 -6.43 -6.21
CA LEU A 182 6.83 -6.37 -5.38
C LEU A 182 6.67 -7.58 -4.46
N LEU A 183 6.78 -7.35 -3.15
CA LEU A 183 6.73 -8.39 -2.13
C LEU A 183 5.34 -8.57 -1.52
N LYS A 184 4.57 -7.48 -1.40
CA LYS A 184 3.27 -7.48 -0.74
C LYS A 184 2.24 -6.69 -1.54
N MET A 185 1.06 -7.28 -1.71
CA MET A 185 -0.07 -6.63 -2.37
C MET A 185 -1.36 -6.83 -1.58
N ASP A 186 -2.13 -5.76 -1.41
CA ASP A 186 -3.53 -5.77 -0.97
C ASP A 186 -4.41 -5.26 -2.12
N LEU A 187 -5.39 -6.07 -2.54
CA LEU A 187 -6.29 -5.73 -3.65
C LEU A 187 -7.40 -4.76 -3.27
N GLY A 188 -7.52 -4.38 -1.99
CA GLY A 188 -8.46 -3.35 -1.58
C GLY A 188 -9.88 -3.87 -1.37
N LEU A 189 -10.70 -3.15 -0.59
CA LEU A 189 -11.92 -3.72 0.00
C LEU A 189 -12.96 -4.17 -1.04
N ALA A 190 -13.23 -3.33 -2.05
CA ALA A 190 -14.29 -3.56 -3.03
C ALA A 190 -13.89 -4.47 -4.20
N PHE A 191 -12.60 -4.83 -4.32
CA PHE A 191 -12.12 -5.62 -5.45
C PHE A 191 -12.83 -6.97 -5.53
N SER A 192 -13.46 -7.22 -6.68
CA SER A 192 -14.21 -8.44 -7.00
C SER A 192 -14.04 -8.84 -8.47
N GLN A 193 -12.94 -8.43 -9.10
CA GLN A 193 -12.61 -8.82 -10.47
C GLN A 193 -11.96 -10.20 -10.50
N ARG A 194 -12.09 -10.87 -11.66
CA ARG A 194 -11.46 -12.17 -11.90
C ARG A 194 -9.93 -12.05 -11.81
N ILE A 195 -9.29 -13.04 -11.18
CA ILE A 195 -7.83 -13.13 -11.05
C ILE A 195 -7.20 -14.25 -11.91
N ALA A 196 -8.00 -15.11 -12.52
CA ALA A 196 -7.49 -16.10 -13.47
C ALA A 196 -6.97 -15.40 -14.74
N GLY A 197 -5.70 -15.61 -15.06
CA GLY A 197 -4.98 -14.94 -16.15
C GLY A 197 -4.04 -13.81 -15.68
N VAL A 198 -4.09 -13.41 -14.40
CA VAL A 198 -3.18 -12.39 -13.87
C VAL A 198 -1.75 -12.90 -13.83
N THR A 199 -0.83 -12.12 -14.40
CA THR A 199 0.62 -12.38 -14.32
C THR A 199 1.20 -11.75 -13.06
N TRP A 200 1.28 -12.52 -11.97
CA TRP A 200 1.84 -12.05 -10.70
C TRP A 200 3.37 -11.92 -10.75
N PRO A 201 3.98 -10.94 -10.05
CA PRO A 201 5.42 -10.82 -10.01
C PRO A 201 6.03 -11.99 -9.22
N ALA A 202 7.15 -12.52 -9.72
CA ALA A 202 7.80 -13.72 -9.18
C ALA A 202 8.38 -13.54 -7.76
N SER A 203 8.42 -12.32 -7.24
CA SER A 203 8.87 -11.99 -5.89
C SER A 203 7.72 -11.88 -4.87
N LEU A 204 6.45 -11.91 -5.31
CA LEU A 204 5.30 -11.69 -4.44
C LEU A 204 5.21 -12.75 -3.36
N GLN A 205 5.26 -12.31 -2.09
CA GLN A 205 5.24 -13.19 -0.93
C GLN A 205 3.90 -13.17 -0.19
N GLN A 206 3.20 -12.04 -0.25
CA GLN A 206 1.94 -11.84 0.46
C GLN A 206 0.92 -11.22 -0.47
N LEU A 207 -0.23 -11.87 -0.60
CA LEU A 207 -1.37 -11.37 -1.33
C LEU A 207 -2.61 -11.43 -0.45
N LYS A 208 -3.28 -10.29 -0.33
CA LYS A 208 -4.60 -10.19 0.27
C LYS A 208 -5.60 -9.77 -0.81
N SER A 209 -6.60 -10.59 -1.04
CA SER A 209 -7.70 -10.24 -1.93
C SER A 209 -8.65 -9.24 -1.27
N GLY A 210 -9.50 -8.60 -2.06
CA GLY A 210 -10.52 -7.72 -1.52
C GLY A 210 -11.56 -8.41 -0.65
N LYS A 211 -12.15 -7.67 0.29
CA LYS A 211 -13.20 -8.18 1.19
C LYS A 211 -14.41 -8.69 0.40
N ARG A 212 -14.73 -8.04 -0.72
CA ARG A 212 -15.81 -8.41 -1.65
C ARG A 212 -15.42 -9.43 -2.71
N PHE A 213 -14.18 -9.92 -2.69
CA PHE A 213 -13.72 -10.89 -3.67
C PHE A 213 -14.44 -12.23 -3.48
N ASN A 214 -15.22 -12.63 -4.50
CA ASN A 214 -15.92 -13.92 -4.52
C ASN A 214 -15.87 -14.57 -5.91
N GLN A 215 -14.78 -14.36 -6.64
CA GLN A 215 -14.58 -14.93 -7.97
C GLN A 215 -13.89 -16.29 -7.89
N HIS A 216 -14.12 -17.15 -8.88
CA HIS A 216 -13.40 -18.42 -8.99
C HIS A 216 -11.89 -18.18 -9.10
N VAL A 217 -11.14 -19.05 -8.43
CA VAL A 217 -9.67 -19.03 -8.41
C VAL A 217 -9.06 -20.22 -9.15
N ALA A 218 -9.89 -21.13 -9.67
CA ALA A 218 -9.46 -22.20 -10.55
C ALA A 218 -8.74 -21.64 -11.79
N GLY A 219 -7.65 -22.28 -12.19
CA GLY A 219 -6.80 -21.82 -13.30
C GLY A 219 -5.91 -20.61 -12.99
N THR A 220 -5.87 -20.12 -11.73
CA THR A 220 -4.94 -19.05 -11.34
C THR A 220 -3.52 -19.60 -11.20
N VAL A 221 -2.57 -18.99 -11.90
CA VAL A 221 -1.13 -19.30 -11.76
C VAL A 221 -0.55 -18.43 -10.64
N TRP A 222 -0.29 -19.03 -9.48
CA TRP A 222 0.28 -18.31 -8.33
C TRP A 222 1.80 -18.23 -8.42
N PRO A 223 2.43 -17.12 -7.95
CA PRO A 223 3.89 -17.02 -7.96
C PRO A 223 4.50 -17.99 -6.94
N ALA A 224 5.60 -18.65 -7.33
CA ALA A 224 6.25 -19.68 -6.51
C ALA A 224 6.77 -19.16 -5.15
N SER A 225 7.00 -17.85 -5.04
CA SER A 225 7.41 -17.17 -3.81
C SER A 225 6.27 -16.96 -2.80
N LEU A 226 5.01 -17.18 -3.17
CA LEU A 226 3.86 -16.81 -2.34
C LEU A 226 3.83 -17.65 -1.05
N ARG A 227 3.90 -16.96 0.09
CA ARG A 227 3.89 -17.57 1.43
C ARG A 227 2.57 -17.35 2.16
N ARG A 228 1.87 -16.27 1.84
CA ARG A 228 0.62 -15.87 2.50
C ARG A 228 -0.41 -15.48 1.45
N LEU A 229 -1.56 -16.15 1.50
CA LEU A 229 -2.73 -15.83 0.69
C LEU A 229 -3.93 -15.65 1.61
N GLU A 230 -4.53 -14.47 1.59
CA GLU A 230 -5.70 -14.13 2.41
C GLU A 230 -6.87 -13.77 1.50
N PHE A 231 -7.91 -14.60 1.53
CA PHE A 231 -9.17 -14.29 0.87
C PHE A 231 -10.05 -13.41 1.75
N GLY A 232 -10.83 -12.54 1.11
CA GLY A 232 -11.76 -11.64 1.76
C GLY A 232 -12.92 -12.36 2.43
N GLU A 233 -13.63 -11.63 3.30
CA GLU A 233 -14.74 -12.17 4.10
C GLU A 233 -15.83 -12.84 3.27
N LEU A 234 -16.13 -12.31 2.08
CA LEU A 234 -17.21 -12.80 1.21
C LEU A 234 -16.78 -13.96 0.29
N PHE A 235 -15.53 -14.41 0.33
CA PHE A 235 -15.08 -15.50 -0.51
C PHE A 235 -15.75 -16.82 -0.12
N ASN A 236 -16.56 -17.34 -1.03
CA ASN A 236 -17.29 -18.59 -0.92
C ASN A 236 -17.39 -19.29 -2.29
N GLN A 237 -16.23 -19.53 -2.91
CA GLN A 237 -16.15 -20.32 -4.14
C GLN A 237 -15.51 -21.68 -3.85
N PRO A 238 -15.86 -22.74 -4.61
CA PRO A 238 -15.21 -24.03 -4.50
C PRO A 238 -13.69 -23.91 -4.71
N ILE A 239 -12.93 -24.59 -3.86
CA ILE A 239 -11.45 -24.64 -3.93
C ILE A 239 -10.90 -26.04 -4.21
N ALA A 240 -11.78 -27.04 -4.33
CA ALA A 240 -11.39 -28.42 -4.64
C ALA A 240 -10.75 -28.52 -6.04
N ASP A 241 -11.25 -27.73 -6.99
CA ASP A 241 -10.75 -27.70 -8.37
C ASP A 241 -9.45 -26.89 -8.54
N VAL A 242 -8.85 -26.42 -7.44
CA VAL A 242 -7.58 -25.70 -7.49
C VAL A 242 -6.44 -26.72 -7.50
N CYS A 243 -5.98 -27.07 -8.71
CA CYS A 243 -4.98 -28.11 -8.91
C CYS A 243 -3.55 -27.72 -8.50
N ALA A 244 -3.23 -26.43 -8.36
CA ALA A 244 -1.86 -25.98 -8.11
C ALA A 244 -1.78 -24.77 -7.16
N TRP A 245 -1.75 -25.05 -5.86
CA TRP A 245 -1.37 -24.05 -4.86
C TRP A 245 0.16 -23.84 -4.83
N PRO A 246 0.64 -22.64 -4.48
CA PRO A 246 2.08 -22.38 -4.46
C PRO A 246 2.77 -23.24 -3.40
N LEU A 247 3.86 -23.90 -3.78
CA LEU A 247 4.59 -24.88 -2.97
C LEU A 247 5.22 -24.31 -1.70
N ARG A 248 5.32 -22.99 -1.58
CA ARG A 248 5.86 -22.28 -0.39
C ARG A 248 4.77 -21.65 0.47
N LEU A 249 3.49 -21.93 0.19
CA LEU A 249 2.39 -21.37 0.93
C LEU A 249 2.40 -21.89 2.37
N GLN A 250 2.56 -20.99 3.33
CA GLN A 250 2.61 -21.30 4.76
C GLN A 250 1.32 -20.92 5.46
N HIS A 251 0.71 -19.82 5.04
CA HIS A 251 -0.47 -19.26 5.68
C HIS A 251 -1.57 -19.01 4.67
N ARG A 252 -2.75 -19.52 5.00
CA ARG A 252 -3.97 -19.26 4.26
C ARG A 252 -5.07 -18.78 5.19
N GLN A 253 -5.73 -17.71 4.77
CA GLN A 253 -7.01 -17.31 5.36
C GLN A 253 -8.11 -17.40 4.29
N LEU A 254 -9.15 -18.17 4.59
CA LEU A 254 -10.41 -18.19 3.85
C LEU A 254 -11.36 -17.17 4.50
N GLY A 255 -12.31 -16.68 3.70
CA GLY A 255 -13.35 -15.77 4.16
C GLY A 255 -14.17 -16.33 5.32
N THR A 256 -14.77 -15.44 6.12
CA THR A 256 -15.74 -15.81 7.17
C THR A 256 -16.99 -16.46 6.58
N GLY A 257 -17.37 -16.09 5.35
CA GLY A 257 -18.49 -16.67 4.61
C GLY A 257 -18.18 -17.97 3.85
N PHE A 258 -16.97 -18.51 3.93
CA PHE A 258 -16.61 -19.73 3.21
C PHE A 258 -17.35 -20.95 3.80
N ASP A 259 -18.13 -21.64 2.97
CA ASP A 259 -18.96 -22.80 3.33
C ASP A 259 -18.95 -23.92 2.29
N HIS A 260 -17.77 -24.20 1.74
CA HIS A 260 -17.56 -25.37 0.90
C HIS A 260 -16.79 -26.48 1.62
N PRO A 261 -17.01 -27.75 1.24
CA PRO A 261 -16.19 -28.86 1.71
C PRO A 261 -14.71 -28.61 1.43
N MET A 262 -13.86 -28.96 2.40
CA MET A 262 -12.40 -28.96 2.24
C MET A 262 -11.84 -30.36 1.96
N SER A 263 -12.70 -31.38 1.94
CA SER A 263 -12.35 -32.76 1.56
C SER A 263 -11.93 -32.81 0.09
N GLY A 264 -10.81 -33.46 -0.19
CA GLY A 264 -10.28 -33.58 -1.56
C GLY A 264 -9.49 -32.38 -2.05
N VAL A 265 -9.31 -31.32 -1.26
CA VAL A 265 -8.43 -30.20 -1.62
C VAL A 265 -6.97 -30.64 -1.51
N LEU A 266 -6.22 -30.43 -2.59
CA LEU A 266 -4.81 -30.77 -2.71
C LEU A 266 -3.90 -29.69 -2.12
N TRP A 267 -3.62 -29.75 -0.82
CA TRP A 267 -2.79 -28.75 -0.15
C TRP A 267 -1.27 -28.97 -0.37
N PRO A 268 -0.47 -27.89 -0.45
CA PRO A 268 0.99 -28.01 -0.51
C PRO A 268 1.54 -28.39 0.88
N ALA A 269 2.57 -29.23 0.91
CA ALA A 269 3.17 -29.74 2.15
C ALA A 269 3.74 -28.64 3.07
N SER A 270 4.00 -27.44 2.55
CA SER A 270 4.48 -26.28 3.32
C SER A 270 3.41 -25.61 4.18
N LEU A 271 2.13 -25.96 4.01
CA LEU A 271 1.02 -25.25 4.61
C LEU A 271 0.96 -25.52 6.11
N VAL A 272 1.29 -24.50 6.90
CA VAL A 272 1.32 -24.60 8.37
C VAL A 272 -0.03 -24.25 8.99
N ARG A 273 -0.78 -23.33 8.36
CA ARG A 273 -2.00 -22.79 8.95
C ARG A 273 -3.07 -22.50 7.89
N VAL A 274 -4.26 -23.03 8.13
CA VAL A 274 -5.49 -22.66 7.43
C VAL A 274 -6.43 -22.02 8.45
N LYS A 275 -6.88 -20.80 8.16
CA LYS A 275 -7.92 -20.11 8.94
C LYS A 275 -9.19 -20.03 8.09
N ARG A 276 -10.32 -20.48 8.64
CA ARG A 276 -11.66 -20.34 8.04
C ARG A 276 -12.47 -19.43 8.97
N GLY A 277 -12.74 -18.20 8.53
CA GLY A 277 -13.33 -17.18 9.40
C GLY A 277 -12.53 -16.98 10.69
N ASN A 278 -13.16 -17.07 11.86
CA ASN A 278 -12.45 -16.98 13.15
C ASN A 278 -11.86 -18.31 13.62
N THR A 279 -12.13 -19.42 12.94
CA THR A 279 -11.69 -20.76 13.33
C THR A 279 -10.35 -21.09 12.69
N VAL A 280 -9.39 -21.52 13.51
CA VAL A 280 -8.08 -21.99 13.03
C VAL A 280 -8.14 -23.51 12.89
N TRP A 281 -7.94 -23.99 11.67
CA TRP A 281 -7.72 -25.42 11.42
C TRP A 281 -6.23 -25.70 11.54
N ASN A 282 -5.86 -26.33 12.66
CA ASN A 282 -4.52 -26.88 12.86
C ASN A 282 -4.49 -28.33 12.39
N ASP A 283 -3.49 -28.65 11.58
CA ASP A 283 -3.24 -29.88 10.81
C ASP A 283 -3.02 -31.17 11.64
N LYS A 284 -3.79 -31.38 12.72
CA LYS A 284 -3.71 -32.59 13.55
C LYS A 284 -4.80 -33.63 13.25
N ARG A 285 -5.67 -33.42 12.25
CA ARG A 285 -6.64 -34.42 11.77
C ARG A 285 -6.26 -34.83 10.35
N ARG A 286 -5.36 -35.82 10.24
CA ARG A 286 -4.73 -36.29 8.99
C ARG A 286 -5.65 -37.10 8.06
N ASP A 287 -6.89 -37.39 8.45
CA ASP A 287 -7.67 -38.45 7.80
C ASP A 287 -8.51 -38.00 6.58
N SER A 288 -8.30 -36.81 6.03
CA SER A 288 -9.13 -36.33 4.89
C SER A 288 -8.41 -35.41 3.89
N VAL A 289 -7.09 -35.25 4.00
CA VAL A 289 -6.32 -34.32 3.17
C VAL A 289 -5.36 -35.12 2.27
N LEU A 290 -5.61 -35.07 0.96
CA LEU A 290 -4.67 -35.54 -0.04
C LEU A 290 -3.57 -34.47 -0.19
N ILE A 291 -2.34 -34.79 0.22
CA ILE A 291 -1.17 -33.94 -0.02
C ILE A 291 -0.79 -34.11 -1.50
N CYS A 292 -0.69 -33.00 -2.24
CA CYS A 292 -0.22 -33.04 -3.62
C CYS A 292 1.29 -33.34 -3.64
N MET A 293 1.65 -34.60 -3.89
CA MET A 293 3.00 -35.00 -4.26
C MET A 293 3.09 -34.91 -5.79
N ILE A 294 3.42 -33.75 -6.34
CA ILE A 294 3.76 -33.66 -7.77
C ILE A 294 5.12 -34.39 -7.94
N PRO A 295 5.20 -35.49 -8.71
CA PRO A 295 6.48 -36.16 -8.92
C PRO A 295 7.40 -35.24 -9.73
N PRO A 296 8.73 -35.28 -9.48
CA PRO A 296 9.68 -34.49 -10.26
C PRO A 296 9.59 -34.87 -11.74
N PRO A 297 9.88 -33.92 -12.67
CA PRO A 297 9.85 -34.21 -14.10
C PRO A 297 10.77 -35.39 -14.39
N GLU A 298 10.23 -36.43 -15.03
CA GLU A 298 10.97 -37.62 -15.44
C GLU A 298 12.20 -37.19 -16.25
N GLN A 299 13.39 -37.30 -15.66
CA GLN A 299 14.59 -37.31 -16.47
C GLN A 299 14.59 -38.61 -17.27
N GLY A 300 14.59 -38.46 -18.59
CA GLY A 300 14.41 -39.53 -19.56
C GLY A 300 15.23 -40.77 -19.23
N ALA A 301 14.53 -41.87 -18.96
CA ALA A 301 15.12 -43.20 -18.98
C ALA A 301 15.34 -43.60 -20.43
N ARG A 302 16.61 -43.55 -20.83
CA ARG A 302 17.17 -44.05 -22.09
C ARG A 302 16.56 -45.39 -22.48
N ARG A 303 16.01 -45.47 -23.69
CA ARG A 303 15.93 -46.73 -24.45
C ARG A 303 17.36 -47.28 -24.57
N ARG A 304 17.61 -48.44 -23.98
CA ARG A 304 18.67 -49.33 -24.46
C ARG A 304 17.98 -50.45 -25.25
N THR A 305 18.49 -50.59 -26.47
CA THR A 305 18.32 -51.70 -27.42
C THR A 305 18.33 -53.07 -26.77
#